data_AF-A0A7X8WN54-F1
#
_entry.id   AF-A0A7X8WN54-F1
#
_cell.length_a   1.000
_cell.length_b   1.000
_cell.length_c   1.000
_cell.angle_alpha   90.00
_cell.angle_beta   90.00
_cell.angle_gamma   90.00
#
_symmetry.space_group_name_H-M   'P 1'
#
loop_
_entity.id
_entity.type
_entity.pdbx_description
1 polymer ?
#
loop_
_entity_poly.entity_id
_entity_poly.type
_entity_poly.pdbx_seq_one_letter_code
_entity_poly.pdbx_strand_id
1 'polypeptide(L)'
;MKFTNVIEPAEHVKSISEYYFSVKLQEVARMNAEGKDVISLGVGSPDLPPSESVVDELCKSASNDNIHGYQPYTGIPELKQAYVNWYN
;
A
#
# COMPACT_ATOMS: atom_id res chain seq x y z
N MET A 1 34.53 5.06 28.84
CA MET A 1 34.63 4.28 27.59
C MET A 1 33.30 4.44 26.87
N LYS A 2 33.23 5.20 25.76
CA LYS A 2 31.99 5.41 24.99
C LYS A 2 31.99 4.43 23.83
N PHE A 3 31.05 3.49 23.81
CA PHE A 3 30.80 2.65 22.64
C PHE A 3 29.90 3.43 21.68
N THR A 4 30.48 4.08 20.68
CA THR A 4 29.74 4.51 19.48
C THR A 4 29.80 3.37 18.48
N ASN A 5 28.95 2.36 18.68
CA ASN A 5 28.72 1.38 17.63
C ASN A 5 27.84 2.05 16.57
N VAL A 6 28.47 2.52 15.50
CA VAL A 6 27.77 2.93 14.28
C VAL A 6 27.18 1.66 13.68
N ILE A 7 25.84 1.60 13.58
CA ILE A 7 25.16 0.50 12.91
C ILE A 7 25.27 0.79 11.41
N GLU A 8 26.13 0.02 10.74
CA GLU A 8 26.31 0.09 9.29
C GLU A 8 25.27 -0.78 8.57
N PRO A 9 24.46 -0.22 7.65
CA PRO A 9 23.53 -1.01 6.83
C PRO A 9 24.26 -1.95 5.88
N ALA A 10 23.59 -3.02 5.45
CA ALA A 10 24.10 -3.91 4.41
C ALA A 10 24.27 -3.18 3.07
N GLU A 11 25.23 -3.63 2.25
CA GLU A 11 25.57 -2.99 0.97
C GLU A 11 24.37 -2.85 0.00
N HIS A 12 23.47 -3.84 -0.04
CA HIS A 12 22.27 -3.74 -0.88
C HIS A 12 21.36 -2.57 -0.47
N VAL A 13 21.25 -2.27 0.83
CA VAL A 13 20.47 -1.14 1.34
C VAL A 13 21.08 0.17 0.90
N LYS A 14 22.41 0.26 0.85
CA LYS A 14 23.13 1.46 0.40
C LYS A 14 22.88 1.79 -1.08
N SER A 15 22.51 0.80 -1.89
CA SER A 15 22.16 1.00 -3.30
C SER A 15 20.74 1.56 -3.52
N ILE A 16 19.90 1.56 -2.49
CA ILE A 16 18.53 2.09 -2.58
C ILE A 16 18.58 3.62 -2.53
N SER A 17 18.15 4.26 -3.62
CA SER A 17 17.99 5.71 -3.69
C SER A 17 16.64 6.16 -3.14
N GLU A 18 16.53 7.44 -2.79
CA GLU A 18 15.24 8.04 -2.45
C GLU A 18 14.22 7.85 -3.57
N TYR A 19 12.99 7.51 -3.19
CA TYR A 19 11.90 7.30 -4.13
C TYR A 19 11.46 8.64 -4.73
N TYR A 20 11.51 8.78 -6.06
CA TYR A 20 11.22 10.03 -6.76
C TYR A 20 9.93 10.74 -6.31
N PHE A 21 8.84 9.99 -6.10
CA PHE A 21 7.57 10.59 -5.70
C PHE A 21 7.50 11.00 -4.23
N SER A 22 8.38 10.53 -3.33
CA SER A 22 8.40 11.06 -1.95
C SER A 22 8.74 12.55 -1.95
N VAL A 23 9.75 12.93 -2.73
CA VAL A 23 10.18 14.32 -2.88
C VAL A 23 9.11 15.14 -3.60
N LYS A 24 8.55 14.61 -4.69
CA LYS A 24 7.55 15.35 -5.48
C LYS A 24 6.24 15.55 -4.71
N LEU A 25 5.79 14.58 -3.94
CA LEU A 25 4.59 14.73 -3.11
C LEU A 25 4.79 15.77 -2.01
N GLN A 26 5.99 15.86 -1.41
CA GLN A 26 6.32 16.92 -0.45
C GLN A 26 6.31 18.31 -1.12
N GLU A 27 6.87 18.43 -2.32
CA GLU A 27 6.86 19.68 -3.08
C GLU A 27 5.44 20.14 -3.43
N VAL A 28 4.60 19.21 -3.91
CA VAL A 28 3.18 19.46 -4.20
C VAL A 28 2.43 19.89 -2.94
N ALA A 29 2.65 19.20 -1.80
CA ALA A 29 2.02 19.56 -0.54
C ALA A 29 2.42 20.99 -0.09
N ARG A 30 3.70 21.36 -0.23
CA ARG A 30 4.17 22.73 0.04
C ARG A 30 3.50 23.74 -0.88
N MET A 31 3.45 23.48 -2.18
CA MET A 31 2.81 24.38 -3.14
C MET A 31 1.31 24.57 -2.85
N ASN A 32 0.61 23.50 -2.45
CA ASN A 32 -0.78 23.58 -2.02
C ASN A 32 -0.96 24.38 -0.73
N ALA A 33 -0.06 24.23 0.25
CA ALA A 33 -0.05 25.06 1.45
C ALA A 33 0.22 26.55 1.15
N GLU A 34 0.91 26.85 0.06
CA GLU A 34 1.11 28.21 -0.48
C GLU A 34 -0.08 28.72 -1.31
N GLY A 35 -1.16 27.94 -1.45
CA GLY A 35 -2.37 28.32 -2.18
C GLY A 35 -2.28 28.21 -3.71
N LYS A 36 -1.33 27.43 -4.24
CA LYS A 36 -1.10 27.30 -5.70
C LYS A 36 -2.03 26.34 -6.43
N ASP A 37 -2.88 25.60 -5.70
CA ASP A 37 -3.89 24.67 -6.24
C ASP A 37 -3.34 23.73 -7.33
N VAL A 38 -2.44 22.83 -6.93
CA VAL A 38 -1.72 21.95 -7.86
C VAL A 38 -2.61 20.79 -8.30
N ILE A 39 -2.89 20.74 -9.60
CA ILE A 39 -3.57 19.59 -10.23
C ILE A 39 -2.58 18.44 -10.41
N SER A 40 -2.82 17.32 -9.73
CA SER A 40 -1.97 16.13 -9.81
C SER A 40 -2.44 15.19 -10.94
N LEU A 41 -1.62 15.09 -12.00
CA LEU A 41 -1.76 14.09 -13.07
C LEU A 41 -0.63 13.04 -13.04
N GLY A 42 0.21 13.08 -12.01
CA GLY A 42 1.43 12.28 -11.91
C GLY A 42 1.28 10.98 -11.11
N VAL A 43 0.21 10.86 -10.31
CA VAL A 43 -0.01 9.70 -9.43
C VAL A 43 -1.26 8.96 -9.90
N GLY A 44 -1.10 7.68 -10.24
CA GLY A 44 -2.18 6.79 -10.70
C GLY A 44 -3.06 6.25 -9.56
N SER A 45 -3.40 7.09 -8.59
CA SER A 45 -4.39 6.70 -7.56
C SER A 45 -5.79 6.81 -8.17
N PRO A 46 -6.66 5.79 -8.05
CA PRO A 46 -8.07 5.93 -8.33
C PRO A 46 -8.65 7.09 -7.50
N ASP A 47 -9.58 7.82 -8.11
CA ASP A 47 -10.30 8.96 -7.54
C ASP A 47 -11.57 8.53 -6.79
N LEU A 48 -12.17 7.41 -7.20
CA LEU A 48 -13.37 6.86 -6.60
C LEU A 48 -13.06 5.84 -5.49
N PRO A 49 -13.94 5.74 -4.46
CA PRO A 49 -13.83 4.68 -3.46
C PRO A 49 -14.11 3.30 -4.09
N PRO A 50 -13.69 2.21 -3.42
CA PRO A 50 -14.16 0.87 -3.76
C PRO A 50 -15.70 0.77 -3.74
N SER A 51 -16.26 -0.22 -4.44
CA SER A 51 -17.72 -0.45 -4.39
C SER A 51 -18.18 -0.83 -2.98
N GLU A 52 -19.39 -0.38 -2.62
CA GLU A 52 -20.01 -0.67 -1.32
C GLU A 52 -20.04 -2.18 -1.02
N SER A 53 -20.38 -3.00 -2.02
CA SER A 53 -20.39 -4.46 -1.91
C SER A 53 -19.06 -5.08 -1.48
N VAL A 54 -17.92 -4.48 -1.88
CA VAL A 54 -16.59 -4.97 -1.50
C VAL A 54 -16.29 -4.59 -0.05
N VAL A 55 -16.65 -3.38 0.35
CA VAL A 55 -16.47 -2.91 1.73
C VAL A 55 -17.33 -3.75 2.69
N ASP A 56 -18.58 -4.02 2.33
CA ASP A 56 -19.50 -4.81 3.14
C ASP A 56 -19.01 -6.25 3.34
N GLU A 57 -18.57 -6.92 2.27
CA GLU A 57 -18.07 -8.30 2.39
C GLU A 57 -16.76 -8.35 3.18
N LEU A 58 -15.90 -7.34 3.05
CA LEU A 58 -14.70 -7.21 3.88
C LEU A 58 -15.07 -7.10 5.37
N CYS A 59 -15.99 -6.19 5.73
CA CYS A 59 -16.43 -6.01 7.11
C CYS A 59 -17.10 -7.26 7.69
N LYS A 60 -17.95 -7.91 6.91
CA LYS A 60 -18.61 -9.16 7.28
C LYS A 60 -17.61 -10.29 7.50
N SER A 61 -16.65 -10.44 6.58
CA SER A 61 -15.57 -11.43 6.69
C SER A 61 -14.76 -11.18 7.97
N ALA A 62 -14.32 -9.94 8.20
CA ALA A 62 -13.55 -9.55 9.38
C ALA A 62 -14.29 -9.75 10.71
N SER A 63 -15.62 -9.87 10.71
CA SER A 63 -16.44 -10.13 11.90
C SER A 63 -16.56 -11.63 12.24
N ASN A 64 -15.97 -12.52 11.45
CA ASN A 64 -16.04 -13.96 11.67
C ASN A 64 -14.85 -14.47 12.49
N ASP A 65 -15.12 -14.93 13.71
CA ASP A 65 -14.10 -15.38 14.67
C ASP A 65 -13.19 -16.50 14.14
N ASN A 66 -13.67 -17.28 13.17
CA ASN A 66 -12.96 -18.46 12.66
C ASN A 66 -11.93 -18.16 11.55
N ILE A 67 -11.82 -16.91 11.09
CA ILE A 67 -10.97 -16.58 9.92
C ILE A 67 -9.70 -15.79 10.26
N HIS A 68 -9.46 -15.49 11.55
CA HIS A 68 -8.30 -14.72 12.00
C HIS A 68 -6.97 -15.49 11.98
N GLY A 69 -7.03 -16.79 11.74
CA GLY A 69 -5.85 -17.66 11.66
C GLY A 69 -5.07 -17.53 10.35
N TYR A 70 -3.90 -18.17 10.33
CA TYR A 70 -3.07 -18.22 9.13
C TYR A 70 -3.80 -18.87 7.95
N GLN A 71 -3.73 -18.21 6.82
CA GLN A 71 -4.22 -18.71 5.54
C GLN A 71 -3.13 -19.54 4.85
N PRO A 72 -3.49 -20.41 3.88
CA PRO A 72 -2.51 -21.10 3.06
C PRO A 72 -1.57 -20.12 2.36
N TYR A 73 -0.28 -20.45 2.25
CA TYR A 73 0.73 -19.59 1.60
C TYR A 73 0.41 -19.22 0.15
N THR A 74 -0.44 -20.01 -0.50
CA THR A 74 -0.82 -19.79 -1.89
C THR A 74 -2.18 -19.10 -2.03
N GLY A 75 -2.83 -18.69 -0.93
CA GLY A 75 -4.19 -18.14 -0.90
C GLY A 75 -5.29 -19.20 -0.78
N ILE A 76 -6.49 -18.77 -0.39
CA ILE A 76 -7.65 -19.63 -0.15
C ILE A 76 -8.23 -20.21 -1.45
N PRO A 77 -8.77 -21.45 -1.45
CA PRO A 77 -9.38 -22.06 -2.62
C PRO A 77 -10.49 -21.22 -3.26
N GLU A 78 -11.32 -20.57 -2.44
CA GLU A 78 -12.49 -19.78 -2.86
C GLU A 78 -12.05 -18.58 -3.72
N LEU A 79 -11.00 -17.87 -3.31
CA LEU A 79 -10.45 -16.74 -4.04
C LEU A 79 -9.85 -17.17 -5.39
N LYS A 80 -9.13 -18.30 -5.42
CA LYS A 80 -8.57 -18.85 -6.65
C LYS A 80 -9.68 -19.24 -7.62
N GLN A 81 -10.75 -19.87 -7.13
CA GLN A 81 -11.88 -20.23 -7.97
C GLN A 81 -12.61 -18.99 -8.49
N ALA A 82 -12.74 -17.93 -7.68
CA ALA A 82 -13.30 -16.66 -8.13
C ALA A 82 -12.47 -16.04 -9.27
N TYR A 83 -11.14 -16.08 -9.19
CA TYR A 83 -10.27 -15.63 -10.29
C TYR A 83 -10.46 -16.46 -11.56
N VAL A 84 -10.52 -17.80 -11.44
CA VAL A 84 -10.79 -18.68 -12.59
C VAL A 84 -12.11 -18.31 -13.24
N ASN A 85 -13.17 -18.14 -12.45
CA ASN A 85 -14.49 -17.78 -12.96
C ASN A 85 -14.53 -16.38 -13.60
N TRP A 86 -13.70 -15.44 -13.12
CA TRP A 86 -13.61 -14.09 -13.67
C TRP A 86 -12.94 -14.05 -15.05
N TYR A 87 -11.93 -14.90 -15.26
CA TYR A 87 -11.16 -14.97 -16.50
C TYR A 87 -11.76 -15.89 -17.58
N ASN A 88 -12.77 -16.69 -17.23
CA ASN A 88 -13.51 -17.56 -18.16
C ASN A 88 -14.66 -16.81 -18.83
#